data_AF-A0A1J5WGH7-F1
#
_entry.id   AF-A0A1J5WGH7-F1
#
_cell.length_a   1.000
_cell.length_b   1.000
_cell.length_c   1.000
_cell.angle_alpha   90.00
_cell.angle_beta   90.00
_cell.angle_gamma   90.00
#
_symmetry.space_group_name_H-M   'P 1'
#
loop_
_entity.id
_entity.type
_entity.pdbx_description
1 polymer ?
#
loop_
_entity_poly.entity_id
_entity_poly.type
_entity_poly.pdbx_seq_one_letter_code
_entity_poly.pdbx_strand_id
1 'polypeptide(L)'
;MKNFSESFLRKKFPKVTKAQREKAAVSAAINTKEQLQRYCHAAETKLDEASDREELLAAARQELEKYEMALAAKRAWDRLGPYKKQYSFRPSEAGDNLDKLPRCRNRTR
;
A
#
# COMPACT_ATOMS: atom_id res chain seq x y z
N MET A 1 5.17 -1.53 6.82
CA MET A 1 4.82 -1.70 5.39
C MET A 1 3.34 -2.00 5.15
N LYS A 2 2.75 -3.05 5.72
CA LYS A 2 1.35 -3.48 5.44
C LYS A 2 0.32 -2.34 5.55
N ASN A 3 0.31 -1.60 6.66
CA ASN A 3 -0.62 -0.47 6.88
C ASN A 3 -0.43 0.68 5.86
N PHE A 4 0.82 0.93 5.43
CA PHE A 4 1.10 1.90 4.36
C PHE A 4 0.51 1.43 3.04
N SER A 5 0.77 0.18 2.67
CA SER A 5 0.24 -0.41 1.44
C SER A 5 -1.28 -0.39 1.41
N GLU A 6 -1.95 -0.75 2.51
CA GLU A 6 -3.41 -0.71 2.62
C GLU A 6 -3.96 0.71 2.41
N SER A 7 -3.38 1.71 3.09
CA SER A 7 -3.78 3.11 2.94
C SER A 7 -3.52 3.65 1.52
N PHE A 8 -2.33 3.36 0.97
CA PHE A 8 -1.95 3.73 -0.38
C PHE A 8 -2.89 3.13 -1.42
N LEU A 9 -3.15 1.82 -1.32
CA LEU A 9 -4.01 1.11 -2.25
C LEU A 9 -5.47 1.58 -2.14
N ARG A 10 -5.97 1.86 -0.93
CA ARG A 10 -7.30 2.47 -0.75
C ARG A 10 -7.43 3.81 -1.47
N LYS A 11 -6.38 4.62 -1.48
CA LYS A 11 -6.39 5.95 -2.14
C LYS A 11 -6.17 5.87 -3.64
N LYS A 12 -5.27 5.00 -4.12
CA LYS A 12 -4.89 4.92 -5.54
C LYS A 12 -5.75 3.97 -6.36
N PHE A 13 -6.34 2.97 -5.73
CA PHE A 13 -7.22 1.99 -6.36
C PHE A 13 -8.57 1.97 -5.63
N PRO A 14 -9.40 3.02 -5.76
CA PRO A 14 -10.69 3.08 -5.08
C PRO A 14 -11.72 2.11 -5.68
N LYS A 15 -11.57 1.76 -6.96
CA LYS A 15 -12.53 0.93 -7.72
C LYS A 15 -12.42 -0.57 -7.45
N VAL A 16 -11.28 -1.05 -6.95
CA VAL A 16 -11.07 -2.47 -6.62
C VAL A 16 -11.66 -2.81 -5.26
N THR A 17 -12.01 -4.07 -5.04
CA THR A 17 -12.61 -4.53 -3.78
C THR A 17 -11.63 -4.43 -2.60
N LYS A 18 -12.16 -4.34 -1.37
CA LYS A 18 -11.33 -4.34 -0.15
C LYS A 18 -10.44 -5.59 -0.06
N ALA A 19 -10.99 -6.75 -0.38
CA ALA A 19 -10.27 -8.03 -0.37
C ALA A 19 -9.10 -8.07 -1.37
N GLN A 20 -9.27 -7.51 -2.57
CA GLN A 20 -8.18 -7.40 -3.55
C GLN A 20 -7.05 -6.49 -3.04
N ARG A 21 -7.39 -5.36 -2.41
CA ARG A 21 -6.39 -4.44 -1.83
C ARG A 21 -5.61 -5.09 -0.70
N GLU A 22 -6.27 -5.83 0.18
CA GLU A 22 -5.61 -6.57 1.26
C GLU A 22 -4.66 -7.64 0.72
N LYS A 23 -5.10 -8.44 -0.27
CA LYS A 23 -4.25 -9.43 -0.93
C LYS A 23 -3.01 -8.79 -1.59
N ALA A 24 -3.19 -7.64 -2.26
CA ALA A 24 -2.09 -6.90 -2.88
C ALA A 24 -1.15 -6.29 -1.83
N ALA A 25 -1.68 -5.75 -0.72
CA ALA A 25 -0.87 -5.21 0.38
C ALA A 25 -0.01 -6.28 1.05
N VAL A 26 -0.58 -7.48 1.27
CA VAL A 26 0.14 -8.65 1.80
C VAL A 26 1.22 -9.08 0.80
N SER A 27 0.89 -9.19 -0.49
CA SER A 27 1.86 -9.57 -1.52
C SER A 27 3.03 -8.57 -1.62
N ALA A 28 2.75 -7.26 -1.52
CA ALA A 28 3.78 -6.23 -1.48
C ALA A 28 4.70 -6.35 -0.25
N ALA A 29 4.15 -6.73 0.90
CA ALA A 29 4.91 -6.89 2.13
C ALA A 29 5.87 -8.09 2.08
N ILE A 30 5.43 -9.20 1.49
CA ILE A 30 6.17 -10.47 1.45
C ILE A 30 7.24 -10.48 0.36
N ASN A 31 6.94 -9.93 -0.82
CA ASN A 31 7.79 -10.07 -2.00
C ASN A 31 8.72 -8.87 -2.22
N THR A 32 9.85 -9.10 -2.89
CA THR A 32 10.71 -8.03 -3.41
C THR A 32 10.10 -7.40 -4.67
N LYS A 33 10.63 -6.24 -5.07
CA LYS A 33 10.18 -5.56 -6.30
C LYS A 33 10.45 -6.43 -7.53
N GLU A 34 11.60 -7.08 -7.59
CA GLU A 34 12.04 -7.93 -8.70
C GLU A 34 11.14 -9.18 -8.79
N GLN A 35 10.79 -9.78 -7.67
CA GLN A 35 9.84 -10.90 -7.62
C GLN A 35 8.46 -10.48 -8.14
N LEU A 36 7.94 -9.34 -7.68
CA LEU A 36 6.65 -8.81 -8.15
C LEU A 36 6.66 -8.51 -9.66
N GLN A 37 7.77 -7.99 -10.20
CA GLN A 37 7.92 -7.79 -11.65
C GLN A 37 7.90 -9.12 -12.41
N ARG A 38 8.59 -10.15 -11.91
CA ARG A 38 8.54 -11.49 -12.52
C ARG A 38 7.12 -12.07 -12.49
N TYR A 39 6.38 -11.86 -11.41
CA TYR A 39 4.99 -12.33 -11.31
C TYR A 39 4.04 -11.57 -12.23
N CYS A 40 4.20 -10.25 -12.39
CA CYS A 40 3.46 -9.49 -13.42
C CYS A 40 3.73 -10.08 -14.80
N HIS A 41 4.99 -10.27 -15.16
CA HIS A 41 5.35 -10.77 -16.49
C HIS A 41 4.84 -12.20 -16.73
N ALA A 42 4.95 -13.08 -15.73
CA ALA A 42 4.39 -14.43 -15.83
C ALA A 42 2.85 -14.41 -15.95
N ALA A 43 2.17 -13.46 -15.30
CA ALA A 43 0.72 -13.31 -15.42
C ALA A 43 0.32 -12.75 -16.80
N GLU A 44 1.09 -11.83 -17.37
CA GLU A 44 0.93 -11.34 -18.76
C GLU A 44 1.07 -12.50 -19.75
N THR A 45 2.13 -13.30 -19.66
CA THR A 45 2.33 -14.45 -20.55
C THR A 45 1.17 -15.45 -20.46
N LYS A 46 0.70 -15.76 -19.24
CA LYS A 46 -0.47 -16.63 -19.05
C LYS A 46 -1.75 -16.05 -19.64
N LEU A 47 -1.90 -14.73 -19.60
CA LEU A 47 -3.06 -14.05 -20.15
C LEU A 47 -3.06 -14.13 -21.68
N ASP A 48 -1.90 -13.98 -22.32
CA ASP A 48 -1.72 -14.17 -23.76
C ASP A 48 -1.99 -15.62 -24.18
N GLU A 49 -1.46 -16.59 -23.41
CA GLU A 49 -1.67 -18.02 -23.63
C GLU A 49 -3.13 -18.47 -23.42
N ALA A 50 -3.88 -17.78 -22.56
CA ALA A 50 -5.26 -18.16 -22.24
C ALA A 50 -6.24 -17.95 -23.41
N SER A 51 -5.85 -17.20 -24.45
CA SER A 51 -6.48 -16.89 -25.76
C SER A 51 -8.01 -17.04 -25.89
N ASP A 52 -8.61 -18.20 -25.61
CA ASP A 52 -10.05 -18.46 -25.81
C ASP A 52 -10.83 -18.99 -24.59
N ARG A 53 -10.16 -19.19 -23.43
CA ARG A 53 -10.83 -19.66 -22.21
C ARG A 53 -11.19 -18.48 -21.32
N GLU A 54 -12.42 -17.96 -21.46
CA GLU A 54 -12.90 -16.79 -20.70
C GLU A 54 -12.67 -16.89 -19.19
N GLU A 55 -12.87 -18.07 -18.60
CA GLU A 55 -12.62 -18.28 -17.17
C GLU A 55 -11.13 -18.12 -16.80
N LEU A 56 -10.23 -18.62 -17.65
CA LEU A 56 -8.79 -18.47 -17.46
C LEU A 56 -8.35 -17.02 -17.72
N LEU A 57 -8.96 -16.34 -18.68
CA LEU A 57 -8.73 -14.92 -18.92
C LEU A 57 -9.15 -14.06 -17.73
N ALA A 58 -10.33 -14.33 -17.15
CA ALA A 58 -10.80 -13.63 -15.96
C ALA A 58 -9.86 -13.86 -14.75
N ALA A 59 -9.43 -15.10 -14.53
CA ALA A 59 -8.49 -15.44 -13.46
C ALA A 59 -7.11 -14.78 -13.67
N ALA A 60 -6.56 -14.86 -14.89
CA ALA A 60 -5.27 -14.25 -15.23
C ALA A 60 -5.30 -12.72 -15.09
N ARG A 61 -6.39 -12.06 -15.51
CA ARG A 61 -6.60 -10.62 -15.31
C ARG A 61 -6.61 -10.25 -13.82
N GLN A 62 -7.28 -11.02 -12.99
CA GLN A 62 -7.31 -10.78 -11.54
C GLN A 62 -5.93 -10.99 -10.89
N GLU A 63 -5.17 -11.98 -11.34
CA GLU A 63 -3.79 -12.20 -10.87
C GLU A 63 -2.87 -11.04 -11.27
N LEU A 64 -2.95 -10.61 -12.53
CA LEU A 64 -2.17 -9.49 -13.06
C LEU A 64 -2.48 -8.21 -12.28
N GLU A 65 -3.75 -7.86 -12.12
CA GLU A 65 -4.19 -6.67 -11.37
C GLU A 65 -3.65 -6.69 -9.92
N LYS A 66 -3.68 -7.87 -9.27
CA LYS A 66 -3.12 -8.06 -7.92
C LYS A 66 -1.63 -7.76 -7.88
N TYR A 67 -0.83 -8.30 -8.80
CA TYR A 67 0.62 -8.11 -8.80
C TYR A 67 1.00 -6.69 -9.20
N GLU A 68 0.27 -6.05 -10.11
CA GLU A 68 0.47 -4.64 -10.46
C GLU A 68 0.22 -3.71 -9.27
N MET A 69 -0.89 -3.91 -8.55
CA MET A 69 -1.17 -3.17 -7.32
C MET A 69 -0.08 -3.38 -6.27
N ALA A 70 0.35 -4.62 -6.06
CA ALA A 70 1.41 -4.95 -5.11
C ALA A 70 2.74 -4.27 -5.51
N LEU A 71 3.09 -4.28 -6.80
CA LEU A 71 4.28 -3.64 -7.33
C LEU A 71 4.22 -2.12 -7.18
N ALA A 72 3.07 -1.50 -7.44
CA ALA A 72 2.85 -0.07 -7.25
C ALA A 72 3.03 0.33 -5.78
N ALA A 73 2.45 -0.43 -4.86
CA ALA A 73 2.61 -0.23 -3.41
C ALA A 73 4.07 -0.42 -2.97
N LYS A 74 4.78 -1.43 -3.49
CA LYS A 74 6.20 -1.67 -3.21
C LYS A 74 7.06 -0.50 -3.69
N ARG A 75 6.87 -0.06 -4.94
CA ARG A 75 7.58 1.10 -5.52
C ARG A 75 7.32 2.38 -4.73
N ALA A 76 6.09 2.60 -4.28
CA ALA A 76 5.74 3.75 -3.45
C ALA A 76 6.42 3.67 -2.07
N TRP A 77 6.45 2.48 -1.47
CA TRP A 77 7.17 2.24 -0.23
C TRP A 77 8.68 2.46 -0.40
N ASP A 78 9.30 1.94 -1.45
CA ASP A 78 10.74 2.06 -1.67
C ASP A 78 11.17 3.52 -1.85
N ARG A 79 10.35 4.34 -2.53
CA ARG A 79 10.55 5.79 -2.70
C ARG A 79 10.38 6.59 -1.40
N LEU A 80 9.75 6.04 -0.36
CA LEU A 80 9.71 6.73 0.93
C LEU A 80 11.12 6.77 1.54
N GLY A 81 11.53 7.98 1.96
CA GLY A 81 12.78 8.15 2.70
C GLY A 81 12.79 7.32 4.01
N PRO A 82 13.98 6.96 4.53
CA PRO A 82 14.11 6.08 5.71
C PRO A 82 13.28 6.54 6.91
N TYR A 83 13.22 7.86 7.14
CA TYR A 83 12.44 8.48 8.21
C TYR A 83 10.93 8.20 8.11
N LYS A 84 10.37 8.25 6.89
CA LYS A 84 8.94 7.99 6.65
C LYS A 84 8.60 6.49 6.75
N LYS A 85 9.58 5.61 6.56
CA LYS A 85 9.42 4.15 6.75
C LYS A 85 9.36 3.79 8.24
N GLN A 86 10.21 4.42 9.07
CA GLN A 86 10.21 4.24 10.52
C GLN A 86 8.95 4.81 11.20
N TYR A 87 8.51 6.00 10.80
CA TYR A 87 7.32 6.66 11.34
C TYR A 87 6.12 6.56 10.40
N SER A 88 5.78 5.34 9.97
CA SER A 88 4.57 5.12 9.14
C SER A 88 3.27 5.51 9.86
N PHE A 89 3.35 5.70 11.17
CA PHE A 89 2.33 6.29 12.02
C PHE A 89 3.05 7.11 13.08
N ARG A 90 3.14 8.44 12.94
CA ARG A 90 2.97 9.25 14.15
C ARG A 90 1.46 9.30 14.35
N PRO A 91 0.91 8.86 15.50
CA PRO A 91 -0.45 9.28 15.82
C PRO A 91 -0.49 10.80 15.68
N SER A 92 -1.52 11.34 15.03
CA SER A 92 -1.83 12.77 15.10
C SER A 92 -2.33 13.08 16.52
N GLU A 93 -1.45 12.94 17.51
CA GLU A 93 -1.70 13.32 18.91
C GLU A 93 -0.62 14.32 19.32
N ALA A 94 -0.64 15.47 18.67
CA ALA A 94 -0.01 16.67 19.20
C ALA A 94 -0.85 17.92 18.85
N GLY A 95 -2.17 17.75 18.74
CA GLY A 95 -3.15 18.84 18.68
C GLY A 95 -3.83 19.11 20.03
N ASP A 96 -4.00 18.08 20.88
CA ASP A 96 -4.85 18.15 22.08
C ASP A 96 -4.10 18.31 23.42
N ASN A 97 -2.97 19.03 23.45
CA ASN A 97 -2.33 19.37 24.74
C ASN A 97 -1.80 20.81 24.82
N LEU A 98 -2.34 21.75 24.03
CA LEU A 98 -2.11 23.18 24.32
C LEU A 98 -2.85 23.65 25.58
N ASP A 99 -3.88 22.93 26.02
CA ASP A 99 -4.67 23.26 27.22
C ASP A 99 -4.05 22.79 28.54
N LYS A 100 -2.96 22.01 28.50
CA LYS A 100 -2.24 21.53 29.69
C LYS A 100 -0.94 22.28 29.96
N LEU A 101 -0.75 23.45 29.35
CA LEU A 101 0.36 24.32 29.74
C LEU A 101 0.01 24.93 31.12
N PRO A 102 0.88 24.81 32.14
CA PRO A 102 0.70 25.57 33.36
C PRO A 102 0.68 27.04 32.95
N ARG A 103 -0.45 27.72 33.20
CA ARG A 103 -0.56 29.17 33.01
C ARG A 103 0.58 29.81 33.81
N CYS A 104 1.58 30.35 33.12
CA CYS A 104 2.57 31.23 33.72
C CYS A 104 1.82 32.41 34.32
N ARG A 105 1.53 32.30 35.61
CA ARG A 105 0.83 33.32 36.37
C ARG A 105 1.85 34.44 36.57
N ASN A 106 1.78 35.44 35.70
CA ASN A 106 2.41 36.73 35.95
C ASN A 106 1.94 37.21 37.33
N ARG A 107 2.88 37.38 38.25
CA ARG A 107 2.68 38.24 39.42
C ARG A 107 3.94 39.06 39.63
N THR A 108 3.92 40.21 38.99
CA THR A 108 4.47 41.46 39.51
C THR A 108 4.06 41.64 40.98
N ARG A 109 5.02 41.73 41.90
CA ARG A 109 5.54 43.00 42.45
C ARG A 109 6.67 42.70 43.43
#